data_AF-A0A963W1I2-F1
#
_entry.id   AF-A0A963W1I2-F1
#
_cell.length_a   1.000
_cell.length_b   1.000
_cell.length_c   1.000
_cell.angle_alpha   90.00
_cell.angle_beta   90.00
_cell.angle_gamma   90.00
#
_symmetry.space_group_name_H-M   'P 1'
#
loop_
_entity.id
_entity.type
_entity.pdbx_description
1 polymer ?
#
loop_
_entity_poly.entity_id
_entity_poly.type
_entity_poly.pdbx_seq_one_letter_code
_entity_poly.pdbx_strand_id
1 'polypeptide(L)'
;HHPQGWISAALYLAVPEGLQGEAGQLALGESPADLGLNLPPHAMVNPRPGRIALFPSYMWHGTRPFGAGERMTIAFDIARPC
;
A
#
# COMPACT_ATOMS: atom_id res chain seq x y z
N HIS A 1 -0.36 -3.13 -8.40
CA HIS A 1 0.66 -3.86 -9.19
C HIS A 1 1.07 -2.97 -10.34
N HIS A 2 2.37 -2.70 -10.50
CA HIS A 2 2.93 -1.78 -11.50
C HIS A 2 3.98 -2.51 -12.34
N PRO A 3 3.60 -3.18 -13.44
CA PRO A 3 4.49 -4.11 -14.14
C PRO A 3 5.72 -3.47 -14.77
N GLN A 4 5.70 -2.15 -14.99
CA GLN A 4 6.79 -1.41 -15.63
C GLN A 4 7.79 -0.82 -14.60
N GLY A 5 7.45 -0.84 -13.31
CA GLY A 5 8.32 -0.37 -12.24
C GLY A 5 9.26 -1.46 -11.71
N TRP A 6 10.36 -1.04 -11.08
CA TRP A 6 11.18 -1.93 -10.25
C TRP A 6 10.73 -1.88 -8.78
N ILE A 7 10.59 -0.67 -8.25
CA ILE A 7 10.13 -0.38 -6.90
C ILE A 7 8.96 0.60 -6.98
N SER A 8 7.86 0.30 -6.31
CA SER A 8 6.74 1.23 -6.14
C SER A 8 6.81 1.88 -4.76
N ALA A 9 6.33 3.11 -4.67
CA ALA A 9 6.35 3.92 -3.46
C ALA A 9 4.98 4.47 -3.10
N ALA A 10 4.71 4.57 -1.79
CA ALA A 10 3.60 5.35 -1.23
C ALA A 10 4.12 6.23 -0.09
N LEU A 11 4.16 7.55 -0.33
CA LEU A 11 4.47 8.56 0.68
C LEU A 11 3.16 9.07 1.30
N TYR A 12 3.01 8.95 2.61
CA TYR A 12 1.83 9.40 3.34
C TYR A 12 1.98 10.86 3.76
N LEU A 13 1.12 11.74 3.23
CA LEU A 13 1.07 13.16 3.60
C LEU A 13 0.09 13.42 4.74
N ALA A 14 -1.08 12.80 4.65
CA ALA A 14 -2.13 12.89 5.68
C ALA A 14 -2.73 11.50 5.94
N VAL A 15 -3.03 11.23 7.21
CA VAL A 15 -3.65 9.98 7.67
C VAL A 15 -4.72 10.35 8.68
N PRO A 16 -5.95 9.82 8.60
CA PRO A 16 -6.98 10.09 9.59
C PRO A 16 -6.53 9.65 10.99
N GLU A 17 -6.88 10.45 12.00
CA GLU A 17 -6.68 10.07 13.39
C GLU A 17 -7.66 8.99 13.83
N GLY A 18 -7.30 8.23 14.86
CA GLY A 18 -8.21 7.28 15.50
C GLY A 18 -8.50 6.00 14.71
N LEU A 19 -7.81 5.75 13.59
CA LEU A 19 -7.90 4.47 12.89
C LEU A 19 -7.52 3.31 13.82
N GLN A 20 -8.35 2.26 13.84
CA GLN A 20 -8.17 1.07 14.67
C GLN A 20 -7.87 -0.16 13.82
N GLY A 21 -7.12 -1.10 14.40
CA GLY A 21 -6.78 -2.36 13.73
C GLY A 21 -6.08 -2.14 12.38
N GLU A 22 -6.58 -2.79 11.34
CA GLU A 22 -6.01 -2.72 9.99
C GLU A 22 -6.53 -1.57 9.12
N ALA A 23 -7.44 -0.74 9.63
CA ALA A 23 -8.06 0.32 8.84
C ALA A 23 -6.98 1.26 8.23
N GLY A 24 -7.03 1.44 6.90
CA GLY A 24 -6.10 2.32 6.17
C GLY A 24 -4.68 1.77 5.98
N GLN A 25 -4.36 0.60 6.54
CA GLN A 25 -3.08 -0.07 6.33
C GLN A 25 -2.90 -0.49 4.88
N LEU A 26 -1.66 -0.45 4.39
CA LEU A 26 -1.30 -0.98 3.07
C LEU A 26 -0.93 -2.45 3.22
N ALA A 27 -1.72 -3.32 2.61
CA ALA A 27 -1.43 -4.73 2.48
C ALA A 27 -0.49 -4.95 1.28
N LEU A 28 0.56 -5.74 1.47
CA LEU A 28 1.54 -6.10 0.45
C LEU A 28 1.52 -7.60 0.24
N GLY A 29 1.33 -8.05 -1.00
CA GLY A 29 1.35 -9.45 -1.42
C GLY A 29 0.01 -10.18 -1.36
N GLU A 30 -1.04 -9.53 -0.88
CA GLU A 30 -2.36 -10.15 -0.79
C GLU A 30 -3.00 -10.35 -2.17
N SER A 31 -3.58 -11.53 -2.41
CA SER A 31 -4.25 -11.80 -3.68
C SER A 31 -5.52 -10.97 -3.85
N PRO A 32 -5.79 -10.44 -5.05
CA PRO A 32 -7.11 -9.91 -5.42
C PRO A 32 -8.24 -10.91 -5.11
N ALA A 33 -9.36 -10.39 -4.59
CA ALA A 33 -10.49 -11.21 -4.14
C ALA A 33 -11.16 -12.00 -5.28
N ASP A 34 -11.15 -11.45 -6.50
CA ASP A 34 -11.72 -12.04 -7.71
C ASP A 34 -10.96 -13.27 -8.21
N LEU A 35 -9.72 -13.48 -7.77
CA LEU A 35 -8.92 -14.66 -8.12
C LEU A 35 -9.23 -15.88 -7.24
N GLY A 36 -9.92 -15.71 -6.10
CA GLY A 36 -10.28 -16.81 -5.20
C GLY A 36 -9.11 -17.58 -4.57
N LEU A 37 -7.90 -17.02 -4.59
CA LEU A 37 -6.67 -17.69 -4.11
C LEU A 37 -6.49 -17.61 -2.59
N ASN A 38 -7.18 -16.69 -1.91
CA ASN A 38 -7.10 -16.47 -0.45
C ASN A 38 -5.66 -16.39 0.09
N LEU A 39 -4.74 -15.77 -0.67
CA LEU A 39 -3.36 -15.58 -0.22
C LEU A 39 -3.30 -14.39 0.74
N PRO A 40 -2.85 -14.58 2.00
CA PRO A 40 -2.75 -13.49 2.95
C PRO A 40 -1.65 -12.50 2.56
N PRO A 41 -1.67 -11.26 3.09
CA PRO A 41 -0.58 -10.32 2.90
C PRO A 41 0.73 -10.88 3.45
N HIS A 42 1.83 -10.67 2.72
CA HIS A 42 3.18 -10.89 3.21
C HIS A 42 3.59 -9.87 4.27
N ALA A 43 3.11 -8.63 4.12
CA ALA A 43 3.38 -7.56 5.07
C ALA A 43 2.23 -6.56 5.11
N MET A 44 2.04 -5.96 6.28
CA MET A 44 1.11 -4.87 6.52
C MET A 44 1.89 -3.61 6.91
N VAL A 45 1.66 -2.51 6.20
CA VAL A 45 2.31 -1.22 6.47
C VAL A 45 1.30 -0.27 7.10
N ASN A 46 1.54 0.08 8.37
CA ASN A 46 0.76 1.09 9.06
C ASN A 46 1.11 2.50 8.51
N PRO A 47 0.15 3.27 7.97
CA PRO A 47 0.41 4.61 7.47
C PRO A 47 0.71 5.57 8.62
N ARG A 48 1.66 6.48 8.40
CA ARG A 48 1.98 7.60 9.31
C ARG A 48 2.40 8.81 8.48
N PRO A 49 1.96 10.04 8.79
CA PRO A 49 2.45 11.22 8.08
C PRO A 49 3.98 11.24 8.01
N GLY A 50 4.54 11.48 6.82
CA GLY A 50 5.98 11.47 6.54
C GLY A 50 6.60 10.09 6.30
N ARG A 51 5.86 8.98 6.47
CA ARG A 51 6.36 7.64 6.13
C ARG A 51 6.31 7.41 4.62
N ILE A 52 7.36 6.77 4.09
CA ILE A 52 7.37 6.20 2.74
C ILE A 52 7.39 4.67 2.83
N ALA A 53 6.46 4.01 2.15
CA ALA A 53 6.50 2.57 1.93
C ALA A 53 7.14 2.31 0.56
N LEU A 54 8.19 1.48 0.52
CA LEU A 54 8.85 1.03 -0.71
C LEU A 54 8.69 -0.49 -0.83
N PHE A 55 8.27 -0.97 -1.99
CA PHE A 55 8.04 -2.40 -2.22
C PHE A 55 8.24 -2.78 -3.69
N PRO A 56 8.52 -4.06 -4.01
CA PRO A 56 8.68 -4.48 -5.40
C PRO A 56 7.42 -4.20 -6.22
N SER A 57 7.56 -3.57 -7.37
CA SER A 57 6.41 -3.10 -8.16
C SER A 57 5.49 -4.22 -8.66
N TYR A 58 6.02 -5.44 -8.81
CA TYR A 58 5.26 -6.63 -9.18
C TYR A 58 4.41 -7.19 -8.03
N MET A 59 4.49 -6.64 -6.82
CA MET A 59 3.71 -7.13 -5.70
C MET A 59 2.26 -6.62 -5.78
N TRP A 60 1.28 -7.51 -5.62
CA TRP A 60 -0.09 -7.09 -5.34
C TRP A 60 -0.12 -6.25 -4.07
N HIS A 61 -0.97 -5.24 -4.04
CA HIS A 61 -1.11 -4.39 -2.86
C HIS A 61 -2.42 -3.64 -2.89
N GLY A 62 -2.91 -3.30 -1.71
CA GLY A 62 -4.17 -2.60 -1.54
C GLY A 62 -4.22 -1.88 -0.21
N THR A 63 -4.93 -0.75 -0.17
CA THR A 63 -5.23 -0.07 1.09
C THR A 63 -6.47 -0.72 1.69
N ARG A 64 -6.38 -1.17 2.95
CA ARG A 64 -7.53 -1.62 3.73
C ARG A 64 -8.58 -0.51 3.83
N PRO A 65 -9.87 -0.83 3.66
CA PRO A 65 -10.94 0.15 3.88
C PRO A 65 -10.82 0.81 5.25
N PHE A 66 -11.15 2.09 5.30
CA PHE A 66 -11.23 2.87 6.54
C PHE A 66 -12.50 3.73 6.50
N GLY A 67 -12.86 4.27 7.67
CA GLY A 67 -14.03 5.13 7.80
C GLY A 67 -13.82 6.52 7.20
N ALA A 68 -14.39 7.54 7.83
CA ALA A 68 -14.26 8.92 7.38
C ALA A 68 -12.88 9.52 7.69
N GLY A 69 -12.52 10.57 6.95
CA GLY A 69 -11.29 11.34 7.12
C GLY A 69 -10.44 11.38 5.85
N GLU A 70 -9.48 12.30 5.83
CA GLU A 70 -8.58 12.45 4.69
C GLU A 70 -7.34 11.54 4.84
N ARG A 71 -7.11 10.70 3.82
CA ARG A 71 -5.86 9.97 3.63
C ARG A 71 -5.23 10.39 2.31
N MET A 72 -4.17 11.18 2.38
CA MET A 72 -3.49 11.71 1.20
C MET A 72 -2.13 11.04 1.03
N THR A 73 -1.88 10.54 -0.19
CA THR A 73 -0.61 9.90 -0.54
C THR A 73 -0.07 10.40 -1.88
N ILE A 74 1.24 10.52 -1.98
CA ILE A 74 1.94 10.57 -3.27
C ILE A 74 2.39 9.15 -3.59
N ALA A 75 1.95 8.62 -4.73
CA ALA A 75 2.40 7.33 -5.25
C ALA A 75 3.27 7.53 -6.50
N PHE A 76 4.36 6.79 -6.61
CA PHE A 76 5.23 6.81 -7.79
C PHE A 76 5.98 5.48 -7.93
N ASP A 77 6.50 5.24 -9.13
CA ASP A 77 7.31 4.06 -9.47
C ASP A 77 8.74 4.48 -9.80
N ILE A 78 9.71 3.65 -9.41
CA ILE A 78 11.14 3.80 -9.68
C ILE A 78 11.53 2.74 -10.71
N ALA A 79 12.12 3.18 -11.82
CA ALA A 79 12.66 2.28 -12.84
C ALA A 79 13.96 1.62 -12.38
N ARG A 80 14.40 0.56 -13.07
CA ARG A 80 15.72 -0.04 -12.82
C ARG A 80 16.82 0.98 -13.14
N PRO A 81 17.91 1.04 -12.34
CA PRO A 81 19.10 1.78 -12.70
C PRO A 81 19.64 1.27 -14.04
N CYS A 82 20.09 2.20 -14.88
CA CYS A 82 20.86 1.91 -16.09
C CYS A 82 22.27 1.41 -15.75
#